data_AF-A0A2I0HQ33-F1
#
_entry.id   AF-A0A2I0HQ33-F1
#
_cell.length_a   1.000
_cell.length_b   1.000
_cell.length_c   1.000
_cell.angle_alpha   90.00
_cell.angle_beta   90.00
_cell.angle_gamma   90.00
#
_symmetry.space_group_name_H-M   'P 1'
#
loop_
_entity.id
_entity.type
_entity.pdbx_description
1 polymer ?
#
loop_
_entity_poly.entity_id
_entity_poly.type
_entity_poly.pdbx_seq_one_letter_code
_entity_poly.pdbx_strand_id
1 'polypeptide(L)'
;MEMEEKRVCVTGDKKYAHLNKLERASDNLKLFKADLLDYDSLRSAIAGCPGVIHVACPVPTSPLVNPENWYMLAKTEAESLAFEFGKKNGLDIVAVNPGYVFGPVLQPTLNFSSLLLLQFVKGTFVESRHNFLMTSEKLQKLGWTYRPLQEMLVDSIENYREAALLD
;
A
#
# COMPACT_ATOMS: atom_id res chain seq x y z
N MET A 1 -18.21 29.67 6.56
CA MET A 1 -17.48 29.75 7.84
C MET A 1 -17.94 28.64 8.80
N GLU A 2 -18.24 27.43 8.29
CA GLU A 2 -18.77 26.29 9.07
C GLU A 2 -18.02 24.97 8.78
N MET A 3 -16.89 25.00 8.06
CA MET A 3 -16.23 23.76 7.56
C MET A 3 -15.07 23.25 8.42
N GLU A 4 -14.77 23.89 9.55
CA GLU A 4 -13.62 23.55 10.39
C GLU A 4 -13.94 22.45 11.43
N GLU A 5 -15.23 22.13 11.61
CA GLU A 5 -15.74 21.34 12.74
C GLU A 5 -15.66 19.79 12.57
N LYS A 6 -15.16 19.28 11.43
CA LYS A 6 -15.12 17.82 11.14
C LYS A 6 -13.72 17.17 11.12
N ARG A 7 -12.66 17.89 11.48
CA ARG A 7 -11.32 17.28 11.58
C ARG A 7 -11.15 16.56 12.91
N VAL A 8 -11.60 15.31 12.98
CA VAL A 8 -11.35 14.44 14.14
C VAL A 8 -9.99 13.77 13.99
N CYS A 9 -9.01 14.25 14.74
CA CYS A 9 -7.72 13.58 14.89
C CYS A 9 -7.89 12.32 15.73
N VAL A 10 -7.43 11.17 15.22
CA VAL A 10 -7.41 9.91 15.98
C VAL A 10 -6.13 9.88 16.81
N THR A 11 -6.23 10.17 18.10
CA THR A 11 -5.10 10.08 19.03
C THR A 11 -5.27 8.88 19.97
N GLY A 12 -4.17 8.19 20.30
CA GLY A 12 -4.13 7.20 21.38
C GLY A 12 -4.63 5.77 21.07
N ASP A 13 -5.02 5.46 19.83
CA ASP A 13 -5.39 4.08 19.46
C ASP A 13 -4.15 3.18 19.33
N LYS A 14 -4.14 2.06 20.09
CA LYS A 14 -3.06 1.07 20.10
C LYS A 14 -2.76 0.50 18.71
N LYS A 15 -3.77 0.43 17.83
CA LYS A 15 -3.62 -0.03 16.44
C LYS A 15 -2.56 0.78 15.69
N TYR A 16 -2.50 2.09 15.93
CA TYR A 16 -1.61 3.02 15.24
C TYR A 16 -0.36 3.38 16.06
N ALA A 17 -0.13 2.73 17.21
CA ALA A 17 0.99 3.04 18.09
C ALA A 17 2.36 2.91 17.40
N HIS A 18 2.49 2.01 16.43
CA HIS A 18 3.71 1.83 15.64
C HIS A 18 4.04 3.08 14.78
N LEU A 19 3.04 3.84 14.34
CA LEU A 19 3.24 5.05 13.54
C LEU A 19 3.85 6.19 14.35
N ASN A 20 3.56 6.26 15.66
CA ASN A 20 4.15 7.26 16.55
C ASN A 20 5.64 7.01 16.83
N LYS A 21 6.16 5.82 16.46
CA LYS A 21 7.59 5.48 16.55
C LYS A 21 8.39 5.92 15.32
N LEU A 22 7.71 6.38 14.26
CA LEU A 22 8.40 6.89 13.07
C LEU A 22 9.16 8.17 13.41
N GLU A 23 10.27 8.38 12.72
CA GLU A 23 11.09 9.58 12.89
C GLU A 23 10.23 10.84 12.70
N ARG A 24 10.26 11.73 13.70
CA ARG A 24 9.52 13.00 13.73
C ARG A 24 7.99 12.87 13.61
N ALA A 25 7.42 11.71 13.95
CA ALA A 25 5.97 11.52 13.93
C ALA A 25 5.23 12.51 14.83
N SER A 26 5.76 12.82 16.02
CA SER A 26 5.14 13.78 16.95
C SER A 26 4.90 15.16 16.35
N ASP A 27 5.78 15.58 15.44
CA ASP A 27 5.78 16.93 14.88
C ASP A 27 5.03 16.96 13.54
N ASN A 28 5.14 15.88 12.76
CA ASN A 28 4.77 15.85 11.35
C ASN A 28 3.61 14.89 11.01
N LEU A 29 3.21 13.99 11.92
CA LEU A 29 2.14 13.02 11.66
C LEU A 29 0.82 13.47 12.29
N LYS A 30 -0.22 13.56 11.47
CA LYS A 30 -1.60 13.80 11.92
C LYS A 30 -2.48 12.68 11.37
N LEU A 31 -3.13 11.95 12.28
CA LEU A 31 -4.02 10.85 11.91
C LEU A 31 -5.46 11.34 11.87
N PHE A 32 -6.15 11.09 10.75
CA PHE A 32 -7.56 11.41 10.56
C PHE A 32 -8.36 10.12 10.38
N LYS A 33 -9.59 10.09 10.90
CA LYS A 33 -10.55 9.04 10.56
C LYS A 33 -11.16 9.36 9.20
N ALA A 34 -11.03 8.46 8.23
CA ALA A 34 -11.67 8.58 6.94
C ALA A 34 -12.04 7.19 6.39
N ASP A 35 -13.08 7.13 5.58
CA ASP A 35 -13.52 5.94 4.86
C ASP A 35 -13.52 6.23 3.35
N LEU A 36 -13.11 5.25 2.54
CA LEU A 36 -13.04 5.42 1.07
C LEU A 36 -14.42 5.68 0.44
N LEU A 37 -15.49 5.25 1.11
CA LEU A 37 -16.88 5.43 0.66
C LEU A 37 -17.54 6.68 1.27
N ASP A 38 -16.83 7.41 2.13
CA ASP A 38 -17.30 8.66 2.73
C ASP A 38 -16.48 9.85 2.18
N TYR A 39 -17.06 10.51 1.19
CA TYR A 39 -16.49 11.68 0.53
C TYR A 39 -16.14 12.82 1.50
N ASP A 40 -17.01 13.12 2.46
CA ASP A 40 -16.81 14.24 3.39
C ASP A 40 -15.63 13.95 4.32
N SER A 41 -15.46 12.69 4.74
CA SER A 41 -14.32 12.27 5.56
C SER A 41 -12.98 12.43 4.81
N LEU A 42 -12.93 12.01 3.55
CA LEU A 42 -11.75 12.16 2.69
C LEU A 42 -11.45 13.62 2.39
N ARG A 43 -12.47 14.39 2.00
CA ARG A 43 -12.34 15.83 1.74
C ARG A 43 -11.77 16.56 2.95
N SER A 44 -12.27 16.25 4.14
CA SER A 44 -11.81 16.85 5.39
C SER A 44 -10.34 16.52 5.69
N ALA A 45 -9.92 15.28 5.42
CA ALA A 45 -8.54 14.83 5.60
C ALA A 45 -7.57 15.40 4.54
N ILE A 46 -8.03 15.61 3.31
CA ILE A 46 -7.21 16.10 2.18
C ILE A 46 -7.10 17.62 2.16
N ALA A 47 -8.05 18.36 2.73
CA ALA A 47 -8.09 19.81 2.66
C ALA A 47 -6.76 20.46 3.11
N GLY A 48 -6.19 21.33 2.28
CA GLY A 48 -4.91 21.99 2.56
C GLY A 48 -3.65 21.16 2.31
N CYS A 49 -3.78 19.90 1.87
CA CYS A 49 -2.64 19.11 1.40
C CYS A 49 -2.27 19.51 -0.03
N PRO A 50 -0.97 19.79 -0.32
CA PRO A 50 -0.52 20.13 -1.67
C PRO A 50 -0.45 18.92 -2.61
N GLY A 51 -0.51 17.70 -2.06
CA GLY A 51 -0.51 16.45 -2.81
C GLY A 51 -1.12 15.34 -1.97
N VAL A 52 -1.54 14.26 -2.64
CA VAL A 52 -2.18 13.09 -2.02
C VAL A 52 -1.55 11.83 -2.58
N ILE A 53 -1.13 10.92 -1.70
CA ILE A 53 -0.67 9.58 -2.08
C ILE A 53 -1.79 8.60 -1.75
N HIS A 54 -2.54 8.19 -2.78
CA HIS A 54 -3.65 7.25 -2.62
C HIS A 54 -3.15 5.79 -2.67
N VAL A 55 -3.02 5.15 -1.51
CA VAL A 55 -2.55 3.74 -1.38
C VAL A 55 -3.69 2.79 -0.96
N ALA A 56 -4.72 3.31 -0.31
CA ALA A 56 -5.77 2.50 0.30
C ALA A 56 -6.60 1.76 -0.76
N CYS A 57 -6.59 0.43 -0.70
CA CYS A 57 -7.41 -0.44 -1.53
C CYS A 57 -7.56 -1.80 -0.83
N PRO A 58 -8.76 -2.39 -0.81
CA PRO A 58 -8.93 -3.74 -0.27
C PRO A 58 -8.16 -4.76 -1.12
N VAL A 59 -7.31 -5.55 -0.47
CA VAL A 59 -6.60 -6.68 -1.09
C VAL A 59 -7.21 -7.98 -0.56
N PRO A 60 -7.79 -8.83 -1.43
CA PRO A 60 -8.32 -10.12 -1.01
C PRO A 60 -7.23 -10.98 -0.37
N THR A 61 -7.52 -11.58 0.79
CA THR A 61 -6.54 -12.35 1.58
C THR A 61 -6.52 -13.85 1.29
N SER A 62 -7.50 -14.37 0.54
CA SER A 62 -7.56 -15.78 0.15
C SER A 62 -6.87 -16.00 -1.20
N PRO A 63 -5.82 -16.84 -1.28
CA PRO A 63 -5.15 -17.19 -2.52
C PRO A 63 -5.90 -18.35 -3.18
N LEU A 64 -7.19 -18.19 -3.51
CA LEU A 64 -7.94 -19.25 -4.19
C LEU A 64 -8.86 -18.65 -5.24
N VAL A 65 -8.42 -18.82 -6.49
CA VAL A 65 -9.26 -18.94 -7.69
C VAL A 65 -10.32 -17.85 -7.79
N ASN A 66 -9.90 -16.66 -8.19
CA ASN A 66 -10.79 -15.76 -8.89
C ASN A 66 -10.64 -16.03 -10.39
N PRO A 67 -11.43 -16.92 -11.00
CA PRO A 67 -11.33 -17.19 -12.43
C PRO A 67 -11.59 -15.92 -13.26
N GLU A 68 -12.25 -14.93 -12.66
CA GLU A 68 -12.67 -13.68 -13.28
C GLU A 68 -11.70 -12.51 -13.00
N ASN A 69 -10.63 -12.72 -12.23
CA ASN A 69 -9.55 -11.75 -12.00
C ASN A 69 -10.01 -10.35 -11.54
N TRP A 70 -11.12 -10.26 -10.79
CA TRP A 70 -11.75 -9.00 -10.35
C TRP A 70 -10.82 -7.98 -9.71
N TYR A 71 -9.84 -8.41 -8.93
CA TYR A 71 -8.87 -7.48 -8.34
C TYR A 71 -8.04 -6.76 -9.41
N MET A 72 -7.59 -7.50 -10.44
CA MET A 72 -6.86 -6.91 -11.55
C MET A 72 -7.75 -5.96 -12.36
N LEU A 73 -8.99 -6.36 -12.65
CA LEU A 73 -9.96 -5.49 -13.33
C LEU A 73 -10.20 -4.20 -12.55
N ALA A 74 -10.50 -4.30 -11.25
CA ALA A 74 -10.77 -3.14 -10.40
C ALA A 74 -9.57 -2.19 -10.31
N LYS A 75 -8.33 -2.73 -10.28
CA LYS A 75 -7.11 -1.92 -10.31
C LYS A 75 -6.92 -1.18 -11.62
N THR A 76 -7.13 -1.87 -12.75
CA THR A 76 -7.04 -1.25 -14.07
C THR A 76 -8.10 -0.16 -14.25
N GLU A 77 -9.35 -0.44 -13.87
CA GLU A 77 -10.46 0.52 -13.98
C GLU A 77 -10.24 1.74 -13.08
N ALA A 78 -9.83 1.53 -11.82
CA ALA A 78 -9.53 2.63 -10.90
C ALA A 78 -8.40 3.53 -11.42
N GLU A 79 -7.35 2.95 -12.00
CA GLU A 79 -6.24 3.69 -12.61
C GLU A 79 -6.73 4.51 -13.81
N SER A 80 -7.47 3.90 -14.74
CA SER A 80 -8.04 4.60 -15.90
C SER A 80 -8.94 5.78 -15.48
N LEU A 81 -9.85 5.57 -14.53
CA LEU A 81 -10.72 6.62 -14.01
C LEU A 81 -9.94 7.76 -13.33
N ALA A 82 -8.89 7.44 -12.58
CA ALA A 82 -8.03 8.44 -11.95
C ALA A 82 -7.34 9.33 -13.02
N PHE A 83 -6.82 8.74 -14.09
CA PHE A 83 -6.21 9.49 -15.19
C PHE A 83 -7.20 10.34 -15.97
N GLU A 84 -8.40 9.82 -16.26
CA GLU A 84 -9.46 10.58 -16.93
C GLU A 84 -9.91 11.77 -16.08
N PHE A 85 -10.12 11.53 -14.78
CA PHE A 85 -10.47 12.58 -13.83
C PHE A 85 -9.35 13.63 -13.75
N GLY A 86 -8.09 13.22 -13.69
CA GLY A 86 -6.94 14.12 -13.66
C GLY A 86 -6.88 15.04 -14.88
N LYS A 87 -7.00 14.47 -16.09
CA LYS A 87 -7.05 15.24 -17.34
C LYS A 87 -8.20 16.24 -17.36
N LYS A 88 -9.39 15.83 -16.91
CA LYS A 88 -10.59 16.67 -16.92
C LYS A 88 -10.52 17.83 -15.91
N ASN A 89 -9.84 17.62 -14.79
CA ASN A 89 -9.81 18.58 -13.67
C ASN A 89 -8.45 19.28 -13.51
N GLY A 90 -7.49 19.06 -14.41
CA GLY A 90 -6.18 19.69 -14.37
C GLY A 90 -5.30 19.22 -13.20
N LEU A 91 -5.45 17.96 -12.77
CA LEU A 91 -4.58 17.35 -11.75
C LEU A 91 -3.44 16.59 -12.43
N ASP A 92 -2.23 16.73 -11.89
CA ASP A 92 -1.11 15.86 -12.24
C ASP A 92 -1.27 14.52 -11.51
N ILE A 93 -1.45 13.45 -12.28
CA ILE A 93 -1.69 12.10 -11.76
C ILE A 93 -0.54 11.22 -12.21
N VAL A 94 0.09 10.56 -11.24
CA VAL A 94 1.14 9.55 -11.46
C VAL A 94 0.68 8.25 -10.83
N ALA A 95 0.74 7.17 -11.60
CA ALA A 95 0.55 5.82 -11.12
C ALA A 95 1.89 5.12 -10.92
N VAL A 96 2.02 4.38 -9.81
CA VAL A 96 3.14 3.48 -9.53
C VAL A 96 2.58 2.08 -9.44
N ASN A 97 3.10 1.17 -10.27
CA ASN A 97 2.59 -0.19 -10.44
C ASN A 97 3.61 -1.18 -9.87
N PRO A 98 3.63 -1.42 -8.56
CA PRO A 98 4.52 -2.42 -7.96
C PRO A 98 4.09 -3.84 -8.33
N GLY A 99 5.04 -4.77 -8.29
CA GLY A 99 4.75 -6.21 -8.28
C GLY A 99 4.40 -6.69 -6.88
N TYR A 100 4.79 -7.93 -6.56
CA TYR A 100 4.76 -8.39 -5.17
C TYR A 100 5.75 -7.57 -4.33
N VAL A 101 5.26 -6.99 -3.23
CA VAL A 101 6.06 -6.18 -2.32
C VAL A 101 6.46 -7.03 -1.13
N PHE A 102 7.75 -7.27 -1.01
CA PHE A 102 8.37 -7.93 0.14
C PHE A 102 9.21 -6.92 0.92
N GLY A 103 9.37 -7.16 2.20
CA GLY A 103 10.20 -6.34 3.08
C GLY A 103 9.74 -6.44 4.54
N PRO A 104 10.49 -5.78 5.44
CA PRO A 104 10.09 -5.60 6.83
C PRO A 104 8.71 -4.95 6.95
N VAL A 105 7.88 -5.46 7.86
CA VAL A 105 6.54 -4.92 8.15
C VAL A 105 6.60 -3.99 9.36
N LEU A 106 5.94 -2.85 9.24
CA LEU A 106 5.83 -1.87 10.34
C LEU A 106 4.54 -2.09 11.16
N GLN A 107 3.51 -2.60 10.50
CA GLN A 107 2.22 -2.91 11.10
C GLN A 107 2.25 -4.30 11.77
N PRO A 108 1.44 -4.54 12.82
CA PRO A 108 1.48 -5.77 13.61
C PRO A 108 0.83 -7.00 12.93
N THR A 109 0.51 -6.90 11.63
CA THR A 109 -0.20 -7.95 10.88
C THR A 109 0.43 -8.13 9.50
N LEU A 110 0.51 -9.38 9.03
CA LEU A 110 1.00 -9.68 7.69
C LEU A 110 -0.02 -9.24 6.62
N ASN A 111 0.50 -8.68 5.53
CA ASN A 111 -0.30 -8.41 4.33
C ASN A 111 -0.29 -9.62 3.39
N PHE A 112 -1.04 -9.56 2.29
CA PHE A 112 -1.14 -10.66 1.32
C PHE A 112 0.23 -11.11 0.77
N SER A 113 1.06 -10.17 0.33
CA SER A 113 2.39 -10.47 -0.22
C SER A 113 3.29 -11.15 0.81
N SER A 114 3.27 -10.68 2.07
CA SER A 114 4.02 -11.31 3.16
C SER A 114 3.52 -12.73 3.46
N LEU A 115 2.19 -12.97 3.41
CA LEU A 115 1.63 -14.32 3.55
C LEU A 115 2.05 -15.23 2.40
N LEU A 116 2.08 -14.72 1.16
CA LEU A 116 2.55 -15.47 0.00
C LEU A 116 4.03 -15.84 0.14
N LEU A 117 4.86 -14.94 0.66
CA LEU A 117 6.27 -15.25 0.97
C LEU A 117 6.38 -16.41 1.97
N LEU A 118 5.57 -16.41 3.03
CA LEU A 118 5.56 -17.53 3.98
C LEU A 118 5.13 -18.85 3.33
N GLN A 119 4.19 -18.81 2.39
CA GLN A 119 3.79 -19.99 1.63
C GLN A 119 4.92 -20.52 0.75
N PHE A 120 5.70 -19.64 0.12
CA PHE A 120 6.88 -20.05 -0.65
C PHE A 120 7.94 -20.71 0.24
N VAL A 121 8.24 -20.12 1.41
CA VAL A 121 9.21 -20.69 2.36
C VAL A 121 8.76 -22.05 2.89
N LYS A 122 7.45 -22.25 3.10
CA LYS A 122 6.85 -23.52 3.54
C LYS A 122 6.69 -24.55 2.40
N GLY A 123 7.05 -24.20 1.16
CA GLY A 123 6.93 -25.07 0.00
C GLY A 123 5.49 -25.31 -0.48
N THR A 124 4.54 -24.48 -0.05
CA THR A 124 3.13 -24.60 -0.41
C THR A 124 2.78 -23.66 -1.57
N PHE A 125 3.17 -24.00 -2.79
CA PHE A 125 2.85 -23.20 -3.99
C PHE A 125 2.57 -24.07 -5.22
N VAL A 126 1.83 -23.50 -6.17
CA VAL A 126 1.65 -24.06 -7.51
C VAL A 126 2.45 -23.21 -8.48
N GLU A 127 3.34 -23.86 -9.25
CA GLU A 127 4.12 -23.18 -10.27
C GLU A 127 3.21 -22.70 -11.41
N SER A 128 3.28 -21.40 -11.74
CA SER A 128 2.60 -20.82 -12.90
C SER A 128 3.57 -20.78 -14.08
N ARG A 129 3.12 -21.20 -15.27
CA ARG A 129 3.93 -21.20 -16.51
C ARG A 129 3.89 -19.87 -17.28
N HIS A 130 3.45 -18.78 -16.65
CA HIS A 130 3.40 -17.47 -17.30
C HIS A 130 4.65 -16.66 -16.97
N ASN A 131 5.46 -16.39 -17.99
CA ASN A 131 6.57 -15.44 -17.88
C ASN A 131 6.05 -14.03 -18.15
N PHE A 132 6.06 -13.19 -17.12
CA PHE A 132 5.78 -11.76 -17.27
C PHE A 132 7.07 -11.00 -17.54
N LEU A 133 7.11 -10.25 -18.64
CA LEU A 133 8.19 -9.31 -18.92
C LEU A 133 7.79 -7.94 -18.35
N MET A 134 8.51 -7.49 -17.31
CA MET A 134 8.30 -6.20 -16.67
C MET A 134 9.60 -5.39 -16.69
N THR A 135 9.50 -4.06 -16.78
CA THR A 135 10.65 -3.14 -16.74
C THR A 135 10.41 -2.05 -15.70
N SER A 136 11.49 -1.64 -15.02
CA SER A 136 11.49 -0.51 -14.09
C SER A 136 12.35 0.65 -14.59
N GLU A 137 12.65 0.69 -15.90
CA GLU A 137 13.55 1.68 -16.49
C GLU A 137 13.11 3.13 -16.24
N LYS A 138 11.80 3.39 -16.22
CA LYS A 138 11.26 4.73 -15.91
C LYS A 138 11.69 5.18 -14.52
N LEU A 139 11.62 4.30 -13.52
CA LEU A 139 12.08 4.60 -12.15
C LEU A 139 13.60 4.75 -12.11
N GLN A 140 14.34 3.88 -12.82
CA GLN A 140 15.80 3.97 -12.89
C GLN A 140 16.28 5.29 -13.51
N LYS A 141 15.59 5.78 -14.55
CA LYS A 141 15.87 7.09 -15.15
C LYS A 141 15.62 8.26 -14.18
N LEU A 142 14.76 8.08 -13.18
CA LEU A 142 14.54 9.02 -12.08
C LEU A 142 15.57 8.86 -10.94
N GLY A 143 16.57 7.98 -11.11
CA GLY A 143 17.62 7.71 -10.13
C GLY A 143 17.28 6.60 -9.13
N TRP A 144 16.16 5.90 -9.29
CA TRP A 144 15.80 4.80 -8.41
C TRP A 144 16.69 3.58 -8.65
N THR A 145 17.15 2.96 -7.57
CA THR A 145 17.86 1.68 -7.59
C THR A 145 17.05 0.65 -6.83
N TYR A 146 17.01 -0.58 -7.33
CA TYR A 146 16.38 -1.70 -6.63
C TYR A 146 17.41 -2.42 -5.78
N ARG A 147 16.97 -2.94 -4.63
CA ARG A 147 17.77 -3.89 -3.86
C ARG A 147 17.62 -5.30 -4.46
N PRO A 148 18.63 -6.17 -4.40
CA PRO A 148 18.50 -7.56 -4.85
C PRO A 148 17.36 -8.28 -4.14
N LEU A 149 16.62 -9.11 -4.88
CA LEU A 149 15.48 -9.84 -4.33
C LEU A 149 15.88 -10.70 -3.12
N GLN A 150 17.02 -11.38 -3.22
CA GLN A 150 17.54 -12.26 -2.18
C GLN A 150 17.75 -11.51 -0.86
N GLU A 151 18.35 -10.33 -0.89
CA GLU A 151 18.54 -9.50 0.30
C GLU A 151 17.19 -9.06 0.90
N MET A 152 16.25 -8.61 0.05
CA MET A 152 14.92 -8.23 0.52
C MET A 152 14.15 -9.39 1.15
N LEU A 153 14.30 -10.62 0.62
CA LEU A 153 13.68 -11.82 1.17
C LEU A 153 14.27 -12.18 2.53
N VAL A 154 15.60 -12.08 2.70
CA VAL A 154 16.28 -12.30 3.98
C VAL A 154 15.80 -11.29 5.02
N ASP A 155 15.85 -9.98 4.71
CA ASP A 155 15.37 -8.91 5.58
C ASP A 155 13.91 -9.15 6.03
N SER A 156 13.06 -9.61 5.09
CA SER A 156 11.66 -9.91 5.38
C SER A 156 11.52 -11.03 6.41
N ILE A 157 12.20 -12.15 6.20
CA ILE A 157 12.09 -13.33 7.07
C ILE A 157 12.62 -13.02 8.47
N GLU A 158 13.76 -12.32 8.55
CA GLU A 158 14.33 -11.89 9.84
C GLU A 158 13.37 -10.99 10.59
N ASN A 159 12.83 -9.97 9.92
CA ASN A 159 11.83 -9.09 10.51
C ASN A 159 10.57 -9.85 10.98
N TYR A 160 10.09 -10.84 10.20
CA TYR A 160 8.88 -11.58 10.58
C TYR A 160 9.11 -12.44 11.82
N ARG A 161 10.31 -13.00 12.00
CA ARG A 161 10.69 -13.73 13.22
C ARG A 161 10.77 -12.79 14.43
N GLU A 162 11.44 -11.65 14.29
CA GLU A 162 11.56 -10.65 15.36
C GLU A 162 10.20 -10.10 15.81
N ALA A 163 9.27 -9.96 14.86
CA ALA A 163 7.90 -9.52 15.11
C ALA A 163 6.97 -10.64 15.64
N ALA A 164 7.48 -11.87 15.85
CA ALA A 164 6.69 -13.05 16.20
C ALA A 164 5.52 -13.31 15.24
N LEU A 165 5.72 -13.02 13.95
CA LEU A 165 4.80 -13.27 12.84
C LEU A 165 5.15 -14.56 12.07
N LEU A 166 6.27 -15.18 12.43
CA LEU A 166 6.77 -16.43 11.87
C LEU A 166 7.34 -17.28 13.00
N ASP A 167 6.73 -18.45 13.21
CA ASP A 167 7.22 -19.52 14.10
C ASP A 167 8.34 -20.35 13.45
#